data_AF-A0A1B1MBN7-F1
#
_entry.id   AF-A0A1B1MBN7-F1
#
_cell.length_a   1.000
_cell.length_b   1.000
_cell.length_c   1.000
_cell.angle_alpha   90.00
_cell.angle_beta   90.00
_cell.angle_gamma   90.00
#
_symmetry.space_group_name_H-M   'P 1'
#
loop_
_entity.id
_entity.type
_entity.pdbx_description
1 polymer ?
#
loop_
_entity_poly.entity_id
_entity_poly.type
_entity_poly.pdbx_seq_one_letter_code
_entity_poly.pdbx_strand_id
1 'polypeptide(L)'
;MTPTTPARKALVALAATTALLGAAALPAAAAPAPVSHGGFAYGDSARLGYQKDVTVRVLKGVFERGDTKVVDRFVRPDYIQHNPLAPDGAETLKNLGTAIHAQFPDAVYDVKRVISEGDLVLVHSNVVMTPGTKGQAVFDIFRFQGGKIAEHWDVGQNVPETTANGNDMFSTVSWPRTGQPGPGWLTAYNKKLVTKAFDQLIVKKDLSALDRYWGPEYHQHNPNIADGVAGAKAGLGGYFKQFPQLAVAPKRVVAEGDLVAVHSHYVNAPGERGQAIVDLFRVRGGKIVEHWDVIQDVPATSANDNTMF
;
A
#
# COMPACT_ATOMS: atom_id res chain seq x y z
N MET A 1 -6.35 17.07 -45.12
CA MET A 1 -6.27 18.00 -43.97
C MET A 1 -6.88 17.29 -42.78
N THR A 2 -6.02 16.82 -41.89
CA THR A 2 -6.39 15.98 -40.74
C THR A 2 -5.95 16.76 -39.50
N PRO A 3 -6.85 17.12 -38.57
CA PRO A 3 -6.43 17.88 -37.39
C PRO A 3 -5.78 16.94 -36.37
N THR A 4 -4.49 17.16 -36.15
CA THR A 4 -3.75 16.77 -34.95
C THR A 4 -4.23 17.61 -33.76
N THR A 5 -4.49 17.00 -32.60
CA THR A 5 -4.51 17.75 -31.34
C THR A 5 -3.71 16.99 -30.27
N PRO A 6 -2.73 17.65 -29.62
CA PRO A 6 -1.82 17.05 -28.64
C PRO A 6 -2.32 17.30 -27.20
N ALA A 7 -2.16 16.32 -26.31
CA ALA A 7 -1.98 16.54 -24.86
C ALA A 7 -1.67 15.22 -24.14
N ARG A 8 -0.48 14.65 -24.37
CA ARG A 8 0.19 13.83 -23.35
C ARG A 8 1.11 14.79 -22.59
N LYS A 9 0.84 15.06 -21.32
CA LYS A 9 1.85 15.64 -20.42
C LYS A 9 2.26 14.58 -19.42
N ALA A 10 3.49 14.13 -19.61
CA ALA A 10 4.28 13.35 -18.70
C ALA A 10 4.80 14.24 -17.56
N LEU A 11 5.00 13.64 -16.39
CA LEU A 11 6.02 14.05 -15.44
C LEU A 11 6.67 12.76 -14.92
N VAL A 12 7.71 12.34 -15.63
CA VAL A 12 8.66 11.32 -15.21
C VAL A 12 10.01 12.03 -15.13
N ALA A 13 10.65 11.97 -13.98
CA ALA A 13 12.08 12.18 -13.86
C ALA A 13 12.61 11.47 -12.60
N LEU A 14 13.33 10.37 -12.79
CA LEU A 14 14.75 10.34 -12.46
C LEU A 14 15.48 9.29 -13.32
N ALA A 15 16.67 9.68 -13.79
CA ALA A 15 17.49 8.94 -14.73
C ALA A 15 18.42 7.94 -14.03
N ALA A 16 18.70 6.80 -14.68
CA ALA A 16 19.93 6.05 -14.53
C ALA A 16 20.26 5.30 -15.84
N THR A 17 21.51 5.43 -16.28
CA THR A 17 22.07 5.02 -17.57
C THR A 17 22.55 3.56 -17.62
N THR A 18 22.17 2.86 -18.70
CA THR A 18 22.82 1.75 -19.46
C THR A 18 23.62 0.63 -18.76
N ALA A 19 23.21 -0.63 -19.00
CA ALA A 19 23.93 -1.64 -19.81
C ALA A 19 23.12 -2.95 -19.92
N LEU A 20 22.95 -3.50 -21.14
CA LEU A 20 22.35 -4.82 -21.39
C LEU A 20 23.38 -5.92 -21.12
N LEU A 21 22.99 -6.97 -20.38
CA LEU A 21 23.49 -8.34 -20.52
C LEU A 21 22.37 -9.31 -20.09
N GLY A 22 22.04 -10.28 -20.94
CA GLY A 22 20.98 -11.25 -20.69
C GLY A 22 21.42 -12.42 -19.82
N ALA A 23 20.51 -12.96 -19.01
CA ALA A 23 20.59 -14.32 -18.47
C ALA A 23 19.20 -14.84 -18.05
N ALA A 24 19.07 -16.17 -18.08
CA ALA A 24 17.84 -16.94 -18.16
C ALA A 24 17.01 -17.03 -16.87
N ALA A 25 15.71 -17.28 -17.06
CA ALA A 25 14.72 -17.49 -16.01
C ALA A 25 14.97 -18.77 -15.20
N LEU A 26 14.91 -18.65 -13.86
CA LEU A 26 14.74 -19.78 -12.95
C LEU A 26 13.30 -19.78 -12.38
N PRO A 27 12.72 -20.96 -12.09
CA PRO A 27 11.33 -21.08 -11.69
C PRO A 27 11.09 -20.62 -10.25
N ALA A 28 9.98 -19.90 -10.05
CA ALA A 28 9.50 -19.45 -8.75
C ALA A 28 9.20 -20.63 -7.80
N ALA A 29 9.76 -20.59 -6.60
CA ALA A 29 9.43 -21.53 -5.53
C ALA A 29 8.07 -21.17 -4.89
N ALA A 30 7.18 -22.14 -4.79
CA ALA A 30 5.86 -21.97 -4.18
C ALA A 30 5.97 -21.70 -2.66
N ALA A 31 5.21 -20.72 -2.18
CA ALA A 31 5.11 -20.40 -0.76
C ALA A 31 4.47 -21.57 0.05
N PRO A 32 4.96 -21.86 1.27
CA PRO A 32 4.37 -22.89 2.12
C PRO A 32 3.02 -22.42 2.72
N ALA A 33 2.15 -23.39 2.99
CA ALA A 33 0.80 -23.16 3.53
C ALA A 33 0.83 -22.60 4.98
N PRO A 34 -0.16 -21.77 5.36
CA PRO A 34 -0.20 -21.18 6.70
C PRO A 34 -0.58 -22.23 7.75
N VAL A 35 0.15 -22.21 8.87
CA VAL A 35 -0.12 -23.04 10.04
C VAL A 35 -1.18 -22.35 10.91
N SER A 36 -2.34 -22.98 11.11
CA SER A 36 -3.37 -22.45 12.01
C SER A 36 -2.97 -22.69 13.46
N HIS A 37 -2.81 -21.64 14.25
CA HIS A 37 -2.74 -21.75 15.71
C HIS A 37 -4.02 -21.22 16.33
N GLY A 38 -4.93 -22.16 16.64
CA GLY A 38 -6.07 -21.89 17.51
C GLY A 38 -5.57 -21.76 18.95
N GLY A 39 -5.41 -20.51 19.42
CA GLY A 39 -5.00 -20.20 20.78
C GLY A 39 -5.52 -18.83 21.23
N PHE A 40 -6.69 -18.83 21.88
CA PHE A 40 -7.26 -17.80 22.75
C PHE A 40 -6.89 -16.32 22.50
N ALA A 41 -7.90 -15.53 22.12
CA ALA A 41 -7.88 -14.13 21.64
C ALA A 41 -6.92 -13.11 22.30
N TYR A 42 -6.50 -13.31 23.55
CA TYR A 42 -5.51 -12.45 24.22
C TYR A 42 -4.11 -12.62 23.64
N GLY A 43 -3.69 -13.86 23.36
CA GLY A 43 -2.38 -14.15 22.77
C GLY A 43 -2.27 -13.58 21.35
N ASP A 44 -3.35 -13.65 20.59
CA ASP A 44 -3.41 -13.06 19.25
C ASP A 44 -3.37 -11.53 19.29
N SER A 45 -4.12 -10.88 20.18
CA SER A 45 -4.10 -9.42 20.29
C SER A 45 -2.72 -8.89 20.72
N ALA A 46 -2.07 -9.56 21.68
CA ALA A 46 -0.70 -9.21 22.09
C ALA A 46 0.30 -9.43 20.95
N ARG A 47 0.15 -10.52 20.19
CA ARG A 47 1.00 -10.82 19.03
C ARG A 47 0.83 -9.79 17.91
N LEU A 48 -0.39 -9.44 17.53
CA LEU A 48 -0.67 -8.40 16.53
C LEU A 48 -0.14 -7.03 17.01
N GLY A 49 -0.35 -6.69 18.29
CA GLY A 49 0.22 -5.49 18.90
C GLY A 49 1.75 -5.44 18.80
N TYR A 50 2.43 -6.54 19.15
CA TYR A 50 3.87 -6.67 19.02
C TYR A 50 4.35 -6.48 17.58
N GLN A 51 3.67 -7.09 16.60
CA GLN A 51 4.04 -6.96 15.19
C GLN A 51 3.96 -5.49 14.74
N LYS A 52 2.88 -4.78 15.10
CA LYS A 52 2.73 -3.33 14.81
C LYS A 52 3.86 -2.50 15.43
N ASP A 53 4.15 -2.72 16.71
CA ASP A 53 5.20 -2.00 17.43
C ASP A 53 6.58 -2.23 16.82
N VAL A 54 6.88 -3.48 16.45
CA VAL A 54 8.14 -3.85 15.81
C VAL A 54 8.28 -3.17 14.46
N THR A 55 7.25 -3.21 13.62
CA THR A 55 7.28 -2.57 12.31
C THR A 55 7.58 -1.07 12.41
N VAL A 56 6.85 -0.34 13.26
CA VAL A 56 7.08 1.10 13.46
C VAL A 56 8.47 1.37 14.02
N ARG A 57 8.94 0.53 14.96
CA ARG A 57 10.27 0.66 15.54
C ARG A 57 11.36 0.45 14.49
N VAL A 58 11.22 -0.51 13.59
CA VAL A 58 12.18 -0.79 12.52
C VAL A 58 12.20 0.37 11.53
N LEU A 59 11.06 0.78 10.98
CA LEU A 59 10.98 1.90 10.04
C LEU A 59 11.63 3.17 10.59
N LYS A 60 11.19 3.61 11.78
CA LYS A 60 11.75 4.81 12.42
C LYS A 60 13.20 4.63 12.86
N GLY A 61 13.58 3.43 13.30
CA GLY A 61 14.95 3.15 13.74
C GLY A 61 15.94 3.24 12.60
N VAL A 62 15.62 2.60 11.48
CA VAL A 62 16.45 2.57 10.28
C VAL A 62 16.52 3.95 9.64
N PHE A 63 15.37 4.58 9.35
CA PHE A 63 15.33 5.77 8.49
C PHE A 63 15.42 7.11 9.23
N GLU A 64 14.84 7.23 10.44
CA GLU A 64 14.93 8.50 11.20
C GLU A 64 16.18 8.58 12.08
N ARG A 65 16.75 7.43 12.47
CA ARG A 65 17.85 7.37 13.46
C ARG A 65 19.13 6.71 12.97
N GLY A 66 19.13 6.10 11.78
CA GLY A 66 20.24 5.30 11.29
C GLY A 66 20.64 4.14 12.22
N ASP A 67 19.73 3.68 13.09
CA ASP A 67 19.99 2.64 14.09
C ASP A 67 19.87 1.26 13.46
N THR A 68 21.00 0.70 13.02
CA THR A 68 21.05 -0.62 12.38
C THR A 68 20.77 -1.78 13.35
N LYS A 69 20.85 -1.56 14.67
CA LYS A 69 20.62 -2.62 15.68
C LYS A 69 19.17 -3.08 15.72
N VAL A 70 18.22 -2.24 15.27
CA VAL A 70 16.82 -2.66 15.14
C VAL A 70 16.66 -3.74 14.06
N VAL A 71 17.50 -3.70 13.01
CA VAL A 71 17.49 -4.72 11.94
C VAL A 71 17.97 -6.05 12.51
N ASP A 72 19.12 -6.07 13.21
CA ASP A 72 19.65 -7.28 13.86
C ASP A 72 18.63 -7.97 14.78
N ARG A 73 17.91 -7.13 15.54
CA ARG A 73 16.97 -7.62 16.53
C ARG A 73 15.67 -8.13 15.91
N PHE A 74 15.13 -7.42 14.92
CA PHE A 74 13.74 -7.59 14.50
C PHE A 74 13.55 -8.05 13.06
N VAL A 75 14.59 -8.06 12.23
CA VAL A 75 14.52 -8.51 10.83
C VAL A 75 15.23 -9.84 10.72
N ARG A 76 14.70 -10.74 9.91
CA ARG A 76 15.32 -12.04 9.66
C ARG A 76 16.53 -11.88 8.72
N PRO A 77 17.58 -12.70 8.86
CA PRO A 77 18.71 -12.69 7.93
C PRO A 77 18.31 -13.00 6.47
N ASP A 78 17.30 -13.84 6.28
CA ASP A 78 16.72 -14.22 4.98
C ASP A 78 15.51 -13.35 4.58
N TYR A 79 15.53 -12.08 5.00
CA TYR A 79 14.50 -11.11 4.65
C TYR A 79 14.42 -10.86 3.14
N ILE A 80 13.18 -10.78 2.63
CA ILE A 80 12.86 -10.55 1.22
C ILE A 80 12.31 -9.13 1.03
N GLN A 81 12.88 -8.39 0.08
CA GLN A 81 12.50 -7.03 -0.30
C GLN A 81 11.79 -7.01 -1.66
N HIS A 82 10.65 -6.33 -1.74
CA HIS A 82 9.91 -6.11 -2.98
C HIS A 82 9.86 -4.65 -3.44
N ASN A 83 10.31 -3.68 -2.62
CA ASN A 83 10.48 -2.30 -3.05
C ASN A 83 11.52 -2.26 -4.18
N PRO A 84 11.16 -1.81 -5.39
CA PRO A 84 12.05 -1.86 -6.55
C PRO A 84 13.24 -0.89 -6.46
N LEU A 85 13.25 0.02 -5.50
CA LEU A 85 14.32 0.99 -5.24
C LEU A 85 15.30 0.50 -4.16
N ALA A 86 15.01 -0.63 -3.49
CA ALA A 86 15.84 -1.17 -2.43
C ALA A 86 16.43 -2.54 -2.84
N PRO A 87 17.73 -2.76 -2.68
CA PRO A 87 18.31 -4.09 -2.86
C PRO A 87 17.75 -5.09 -1.84
N ASP A 88 17.83 -6.38 -2.17
CA ASP A 88 17.34 -7.45 -1.29
C ASP A 88 18.27 -7.76 -0.11
N GLY A 89 17.71 -8.26 0.99
CA GLY A 89 18.43 -8.72 2.18
C GLY A 89 18.52 -7.75 3.36
N ALA A 90 18.71 -8.28 4.57
CA ALA A 90 18.74 -7.48 5.79
C ALA A 90 19.97 -6.55 5.90
N GLU A 91 21.13 -6.96 5.38
CA GLU A 91 22.33 -6.11 5.39
C GLU A 91 22.20 -4.91 4.44
N THR A 92 21.56 -5.09 3.28
CA THR A 92 21.35 -4.00 2.33
C THR A 92 20.34 -2.99 2.88
N LEU A 93 19.32 -3.44 3.64
CA LEU A 93 18.42 -2.56 4.38
C LEU A 93 19.17 -1.67 5.39
N LYS A 94 20.15 -2.21 6.13
CA LYS A 94 20.98 -1.41 7.04
C LYS A 94 21.75 -0.33 6.28
N ASN A 95 22.41 -0.71 5.20
CA ASN A 95 23.21 0.20 4.39
C ASN A 95 22.35 1.31 3.78
N LEU A 96 21.17 0.96 3.26
CA LEU A 96 20.20 1.91 2.74
C LEU A 96 19.75 2.89 3.83
N GLY A 97 19.40 2.39 5.01
CA GLY A 97 19.00 3.22 6.15
C GLY A 97 20.07 4.21 6.57
N THR A 98 21.32 3.74 6.73
CA THR A 98 22.45 4.62 7.08
C THR A 98 22.71 5.67 6.01
N ALA A 99 22.65 5.31 4.72
CA ALA A 99 22.84 6.24 3.62
C ALA A 99 21.73 7.30 3.57
N ILE A 100 20.46 6.88 3.67
CA ILE A 100 19.31 7.79 3.69
C ILE A 100 19.39 8.72 4.90
N HIS A 101 19.68 8.21 6.10
CA HIS A 101 19.77 9.04 7.30
C HIS A 101 20.92 10.06 7.22
N ALA A 102 22.07 9.67 6.64
CA ALA A 102 23.17 10.61 6.42
C ALA A 102 22.82 11.72 5.43
N GLN A 103 22.01 11.42 4.40
CA GLN A 103 21.56 12.38 3.40
C GLN A 103 20.40 13.25 3.90
N PHE A 104 19.49 12.66 4.67
CA PHE A 104 18.26 13.27 5.17
C PHE A 104 18.16 13.06 6.69
N PRO A 105 19.01 13.73 7.49
CA PRO A 105 19.06 13.51 8.95
C PRO A 105 17.78 13.95 9.66
N ASP A 106 17.01 14.86 9.05
CA ASP A 106 15.74 15.37 9.56
C ASP A 106 14.53 14.67 8.92
N ALA A 107 14.73 13.52 8.26
CA ALA A 107 13.63 12.76 7.69
C ALA A 107 12.63 12.32 8.77
N VAL A 108 11.35 12.46 8.48
CA VAL A 108 10.25 12.09 9.37
C VAL A 108 9.38 11.03 8.72
N TYR A 109 9.19 9.92 9.42
CA TYR A 109 8.21 8.88 9.14
C TYR A 109 6.95 9.16 9.99
N ASP A 110 6.04 9.96 9.46
CA ASP A 110 4.80 10.34 10.12
C ASP A 110 3.73 9.26 9.90
N VAL A 111 3.75 8.26 10.79
CA VAL A 111 2.84 7.10 10.78
C VAL A 111 1.42 7.54 11.14
N LYS A 112 0.48 7.32 10.21
CA LYS A 112 -0.93 7.70 10.36
C LYS A 112 -1.76 6.61 10.99
N ARG A 113 -1.48 5.36 10.63
CA ARG A 113 -2.21 4.18 11.08
C ARG A 113 -1.41 2.92 10.79
N VAL A 114 -1.66 1.90 11.60
CA VAL A 114 -1.05 0.58 11.47
C VAL A 114 -2.14 -0.45 11.74
N ILE A 115 -2.28 -1.42 10.83
CA ILE A 115 -3.18 -2.56 10.99
C ILE A 115 -2.41 -3.86 10.89
N SER A 116 -2.85 -4.89 11.60
CA SER A 116 -2.21 -6.20 11.59
C SER A 116 -3.25 -7.32 11.55
N GLU A 117 -3.01 -8.30 10.68
CA GLU A 117 -3.86 -9.48 10.52
C GLU A 117 -2.98 -10.71 10.23
N GLY A 118 -3.16 -11.78 11.00
CA GLY A 118 -2.35 -12.98 10.80
C GLY A 118 -0.87 -12.67 11.03
N ASP A 119 -0.04 -12.87 10.01
CA ASP A 119 1.38 -12.53 10.00
C ASP A 119 1.69 -11.24 9.25
N LEU A 120 0.69 -10.52 8.73
CA LEU A 120 0.87 -9.29 7.98
C LEU A 120 0.66 -8.05 8.87
N VAL A 121 1.47 -7.03 8.61
CA VAL A 121 1.30 -5.67 9.13
C VAL A 121 1.28 -4.71 7.96
N LEU A 122 0.34 -3.78 7.93
CA LEU A 122 0.34 -2.66 7.00
C LEU A 122 0.48 -1.34 7.77
N VAL A 123 1.34 -0.46 7.27
CA VAL A 123 1.57 0.90 7.77
C VAL A 123 1.17 1.88 6.70
N HIS A 124 0.43 2.92 7.05
CA HIS A 124 0.23 4.08 6.20
C HIS A 124 0.97 5.27 6.82
N SER A 125 1.90 5.86 6.08
CA SER A 125 2.71 6.99 6.54
C SER A 125 2.75 8.13 5.53
N ASN A 126 2.95 9.34 6.04
CA ASN A 126 3.57 10.42 5.28
C ASN A 126 5.09 10.39 5.54
N VAL A 127 5.87 10.16 4.50
CA VAL A 127 7.33 10.11 4.56
C VAL A 127 7.88 11.42 4.06
N VAL A 128 8.41 12.25 4.97
CA VAL A 128 8.94 13.58 4.68
C VAL A 128 10.45 13.54 4.79
N MET A 129 11.15 13.43 3.66
CA MET A 129 12.62 13.37 3.61
C MET A 129 13.26 14.74 3.84
N THR A 130 12.65 15.80 3.31
CA THR A 130 13.15 17.18 3.47
C THR A 130 12.11 18.01 4.21
N PRO A 131 12.47 18.64 5.35
CA PRO A 131 11.56 19.50 6.10
C PRO A 131 10.91 20.58 5.22
N GLY A 132 9.61 20.82 5.43
CA GLY A 132 8.83 21.80 4.67
C GLY A 132 8.28 21.29 3.32
N THR A 133 8.63 20.07 2.90
CA THR A 133 8.00 19.43 1.73
C THR A 133 6.72 18.67 2.11
N LYS A 134 5.89 18.36 1.12
CA LYS A 134 4.65 17.57 1.32
C LYS A 134 4.91 16.11 1.68
N GLY A 135 6.06 15.57 1.27
CA GLY A 135 6.44 14.17 1.46
C GLY A 135 5.80 13.21 0.46
N GLN A 136 5.87 11.93 0.80
CA GLN A 136 5.28 10.82 0.05
C GLN A 136 4.26 10.09 0.91
N ALA A 137 3.10 9.77 0.33
CA ALA A 137 2.19 8.82 0.92
C ALA A 137 2.70 7.41 0.61
N VAL A 138 2.91 6.62 1.65
CA VAL A 138 3.46 5.27 1.54
C VAL A 138 2.57 4.29 2.30
N PHE A 139 2.27 3.16 1.65
CA PHE A 139 1.79 1.96 2.31
C PHE A 139 2.89 0.93 2.34
N ASP A 140 3.45 0.64 3.51
CA ASP A 140 4.37 -0.48 3.73
C ASP A 140 3.57 -1.70 4.20
N ILE A 141 3.93 -2.89 3.72
CA ILE A 141 3.37 -4.18 4.12
C ILE A 141 4.51 -5.09 4.53
N PHE A 142 4.44 -5.67 5.72
CA PHE A 142 5.44 -6.58 6.25
C PHE A 142 4.82 -7.94 6.57
N ARG A 143 5.52 -9.02 6.24
CA ARG A 143 5.20 -10.36 6.75
C ARG A 143 6.13 -10.71 7.90
N PHE A 144 5.58 -11.32 8.94
CA PHE A 144 6.30 -11.80 10.10
C PHE A 144 6.50 -13.32 10.07
N GLN A 145 7.65 -13.79 10.55
CA GLN A 145 7.92 -15.19 10.76
C GLN A 145 8.83 -15.37 11.98
N GLY A 146 8.40 -16.19 12.94
CA GLY A 146 9.14 -16.39 14.18
C GLY A 146 9.34 -15.10 14.99
N GLY A 147 8.37 -14.18 14.95
CA GLY A 147 8.42 -12.91 15.70
C GLY A 147 9.35 -11.85 15.10
N LYS A 148 9.87 -12.07 13.88
CA LYS A 148 10.70 -11.11 13.13
C LYS A 148 10.10 -10.82 11.76
N ILE A 149 10.45 -9.66 11.19
CA ILE A 149 10.10 -9.28 9.82
C ILE A 149 10.85 -10.18 8.85
N ALA A 150 10.10 -10.83 7.96
CA ALA A 150 10.59 -11.80 6.99
C ALA A 150 10.52 -11.28 5.56
N GLU A 151 9.61 -10.35 5.28
CA GLU A 151 9.34 -9.90 3.91
C GLU A 151 8.67 -8.53 3.94
N HIS A 152 8.88 -7.74 2.89
CA HIS A 152 8.37 -6.37 2.79
C HIS A 152 7.98 -6.00 1.37
N TRP A 153 6.83 -5.35 1.24
CA TRP A 153 6.38 -4.66 0.04
C TRP A 153 6.06 -3.23 0.42
N ASP A 154 6.23 -2.30 -0.51
CA ASP A 154 5.64 -0.97 -0.39
C ASP A 154 5.03 -0.49 -1.70
N VAL A 155 4.18 0.50 -1.57
CA VAL A 155 3.70 1.33 -2.67
C VAL A 155 3.79 2.78 -2.20
N GLY A 156 4.48 3.62 -2.97
CA GLY A 156 4.73 5.02 -2.64
C GLY A 156 4.33 5.99 -3.75
N GLN A 157 3.71 7.11 -3.40
CA GLN A 157 3.46 8.22 -4.33
C GLN A 157 3.70 9.58 -3.68
N ASN A 158 4.17 10.55 -4.47
CA ASN A 158 4.31 11.93 -4.00
C ASN A 158 2.95 12.52 -3.62
N VAL A 159 2.91 13.22 -2.49
CA VAL A 159 1.71 13.96 -2.08
C VAL A 159 1.54 15.17 -3.01
N PRO A 160 0.41 15.29 -3.73
CA PRO A 160 0.21 16.38 -4.68
C PRO A 160 -0.08 17.71 -3.97
N GLU A 161 0.14 18.82 -4.69
CA GLU A 161 -0.16 20.16 -4.17
C GLU A 161 -1.66 20.39 -3.98
N THR A 162 -2.48 19.80 -4.85
CA THR A 162 -3.95 19.89 -4.83
C THR A 162 -4.59 18.53 -5.09
N THR A 163 -5.84 18.38 -4.65
CA THR A 163 -6.64 17.17 -4.85
C THR A 163 -7.99 17.52 -5.47
N ALA A 164 -8.55 16.60 -6.24
CA ALA A 164 -9.86 16.76 -6.89
C ALA A 164 -11.03 16.73 -5.88
N ASN A 165 -10.83 16.12 -4.72
CA ASN A 165 -11.83 15.99 -3.65
C ASN A 165 -11.68 17.03 -2.54
N GLY A 166 -10.55 17.75 -2.46
CA GLY A 166 -10.28 18.69 -1.38
C GLY A 166 -9.84 18.04 -0.06
N ASN A 167 -9.85 16.71 0.04
CA ASN A 167 -9.28 15.96 1.16
C ASN A 167 -7.77 15.73 0.91
N ASP A 168 -6.99 15.63 1.99
CA ASP A 168 -5.60 15.18 1.91
C ASP A 168 -5.52 13.65 1.75
N MET A 169 -4.32 13.08 1.68
CA MET A 169 -4.13 11.64 1.54
C MET A 169 -4.10 10.86 2.87
N PHE A 170 -4.29 11.51 4.02
CA PHE A 170 -3.88 10.97 5.31
C PHE A 170 -4.92 11.05 6.41
N SER A 171 -5.69 12.13 6.44
CA SER A 171 -6.68 12.44 7.45
C SER A 171 -7.76 11.36 7.55
N THR A 172 -8.44 11.34 8.70
CA THR A 172 -9.68 10.60 8.87
C THR A 172 -10.78 11.62 9.11
N VAL A 173 -11.65 11.76 8.13
CA VAL A 173 -12.75 12.71 8.10
C VAL A 173 -14.09 12.06 8.46
N SER A 174 -14.25 10.75 8.21
CA SER A 174 -15.43 10.00 8.63
C SER A 174 -15.57 9.96 10.17
N TRP A 175 -16.82 9.93 10.67
CA TRP A 175 -17.08 9.89 12.11
C TRP A 175 -17.16 8.44 12.64
N PRO A 176 -16.60 8.15 13.84
CA PRO A 176 -15.73 9.00 14.64
C PRO A 176 -14.35 9.16 13.99
N ARG A 177 -13.78 10.36 14.09
CA ARG A 177 -12.48 10.70 13.49
C ARG A 177 -11.33 10.08 14.28
N THR A 178 -10.92 8.89 13.89
CA THR A 178 -9.81 8.16 14.54
C THR A 178 -8.97 7.40 13.52
N GLY A 179 -7.64 7.48 13.63
CA GLY A 179 -6.73 6.64 12.84
C GLY A 179 -6.68 5.18 13.31
N GLN A 180 -7.19 4.88 14.50
CA GLN A 180 -7.15 3.54 15.09
C GLN A 180 -8.20 2.62 14.45
N PRO A 181 -7.88 1.31 14.33
CA PRO A 181 -8.88 0.32 13.96
C PRO A 181 -9.97 0.24 15.02
N GLY A 182 -11.19 -0.02 14.57
CA GLY A 182 -12.35 -0.27 15.40
C GLY A 182 -12.31 -1.65 16.07
N PRO A 183 -13.42 -2.08 16.68
CA PRO A 183 -13.45 -3.32 17.42
C PRO A 183 -13.09 -4.56 16.59
N GLY A 184 -12.15 -5.37 17.10
CA GLY A 184 -11.59 -6.53 16.37
C GLY A 184 -12.61 -7.62 16.00
N TRP A 185 -13.76 -7.72 16.68
CA TRP A 185 -14.82 -8.65 16.30
C TRP A 185 -15.50 -8.29 14.96
N LEU A 186 -15.28 -7.08 14.45
CA LEU A 186 -15.78 -6.66 13.14
C LEU A 186 -14.86 -7.09 11.98
N THR A 187 -13.61 -7.46 12.25
CA THR A 187 -12.57 -7.72 11.23
C THR A 187 -13.04 -8.68 10.15
N ALA A 188 -13.52 -9.87 10.53
CA ALA A 188 -13.93 -10.89 9.57
C ALA A 188 -15.11 -10.45 8.70
N TYR A 189 -16.09 -9.76 9.28
CA TYR A 189 -17.26 -9.24 8.56
C TYR A 189 -16.85 -8.14 7.57
N ASN A 190 -16.07 -7.16 8.03
CA ASN A 190 -15.65 -6.03 7.22
C ASN A 190 -14.71 -6.46 6.10
N LYS A 191 -13.79 -7.40 6.36
CA LYS A 191 -12.93 -8.00 5.34
C LYS A 191 -13.76 -8.64 4.24
N LYS A 192 -14.74 -9.47 4.60
CA LYS A 192 -15.65 -10.10 3.62
C LYS A 192 -16.44 -9.06 2.82
N LEU A 193 -16.94 -8.01 3.47
CA LEU A 193 -17.66 -6.93 2.82
C LEU A 193 -16.78 -6.21 1.79
N VAL A 194 -15.60 -5.76 2.19
CA VAL A 194 -14.69 -4.99 1.33
C VAL A 194 -14.15 -5.84 0.19
N THR A 195 -13.74 -7.10 0.43
CA THR A 195 -13.28 -7.98 -0.66
C THR A 195 -14.38 -8.21 -1.68
N LYS A 196 -15.63 -8.40 -1.25
CA LYS A 196 -16.77 -8.55 -2.18
C LYS A 196 -17.07 -7.25 -2.93
N ALA A 197 -17.01 -6.12 -2.24
CA ALA A 197 -17.24 -4.80 -2.83
C ALA A 197 -16.16 -4.48 -3.89
N PHE A 198 -14.89 -4.74 -3.57
CA PHE A 198 -13.75 -4.55 -4.45
C PHE A 198 -13.82 -5.45 -5.69
N ASP A 199 -14.10 -6.75 -5.51
CA ASP A 199 -14.29 -7.69 -6.62
C ASP A 199 -15.40 -7.22 -7.58
N GLN A 200 -16.54 -6.79 -7.04
CA GLN A 200 -17.63 -6.31 -7.89
C GLN A 200 -17.31 -4.99 -8.57
N LEU A 201 -16.81 -4.00 -7.83
CA LEU A 201 -16.58 -2.66 -8.36
C LEU A 201 -15.39 -2.62 -9.31
N ILE A 202 -14.24 -3.13 -8.88
CA ILE A 202 -12.95 -2.94 -9.56
C ILE A 202 -12.68 -4.08 -10.53
N VAL A 203 -12.77 -5.34 -10.07
CA VAL A 203 -12.41 -6.50 -10.91
C VAL A 203 -13.48 -6.73 -11.97
N LYS A 204 -14.76 -6.70 -11.59
CA LYS A 204 -15.90 -6.91 -12.50
C LYS A 204 -16.43 -5.62 -13.13
N LYS A 205 -15.87 -4.46 -12.78
CA LYS A 205 -16.22 -3.14 -13.33
C LYS A 205 -17.71 -2.79 -13.14
N ASP A 206 -18.35 -3.34 -12.12
CA ASP A 206 -19.77 -3.11 -11.82
C ASP A 206 -19.94 -1.86 -10.95
N LEU A 207 -20.17 -0.71 -11.61
CA LEU A 207 -20.41 0.57 -10.93
C LEU A 207 -21.65 0.56 -10.01
N SER A 208 -22.59 -0.38 -10.17
CA SER A 208 -23.73 -0.50 -9.25
C SER A 208 -23.33 -1.04 -7.87
N ALA A 209 -22.10 -1.57 -7.73
CA ALA A 209 -21.55 -1.96 -6.44
C ALA A 209 -21.45 -0.77 -5.47
N LEU A 210 -21.19 0.45 -5.98
CA LEU A 210 -21.17 1.67 -5.18
C LEU A 210 -22.51 1.90 -4.45
N ASP A 211 -23.63 1.66 -5.12
CA ASP A 211 -24.97 1.82 -4.53
C ASP A 211 -25.25 0.77 -3.43
N ARG A 212 -24.57 -0.38 -3.49
CA ARG A 212 -24.76 -1.50 -2.56
C ARG A 212 -23.88 -1.42 -1.33
N TYR A 213 -22.60 -1.06 -1.47
CA TYR A 213 -21.63 -1.16 -0.38
C TYR A 213 -21.16 0.17 0.19
N TRP A 214 -21.30 1.29 -0.52
CA TRP A 214 -20.87 2.59 -0.01
C TRP A 214 -22.00 3.29 0.75
N GLY A 215 -21.61 4.01 1.80
CA GLY A 215 -22.52 4.83 2.60
C GLY A 215 -22.69 6.24 2.01
N PRO A 216 -23.75 6.96 2.38
CA PRO A 216 -23.95 8.35 1.94
C PRO A 216 -22.87 9.31 2.45
N GLU A 217 -22.21 8.96 3.56
CA GLU A 217 -21.09 9.71 4.17
C GLU A 217 -19.71 9.28 3.62
N TYR A 218 -19.65 8.74 2.40
CA TYR A 218 -18.39 8.28 1.84
C TYR A 218 -17.43 9.44 1.55
N HIS A 219 -16.21 9.32 2.05
CA HIS A 219 -15.11 10.24 1.79
C HIS A 219 -13.97 9.58 0.99
N GLN A 220 -13.46 10.30 -0.01
CA GLN A 220 -12.40 9.88 -0.92
C GLN A 220 -11.12 10.67 -0.65
N HIS A 221 -9.99 9.95 -0.63
CA HIS A 221 -8.65 10.52 -0.48
C HIS A 221 -7.73 10.26 -1.70
N ASN A 222 -8.16 9.48 -2.70
CA ASN A 222 -7.48 9.40 -3.99
C ASN A 222 -7.45 10.80 -4.63
N PRO A 223 -6.26 11.40 -4.85
CA PRO A 223 -6.15 12.80 -5.22
C PRO A 223 -6.77 13.14 -6.58
N ASN A 224 -7.02 12.15 -7.43
CA ASN A 224 -7.52 12.32 -8.79
C ASN A 224 -9.03 12.09 -8.91
N ILE A 225 -9.71 11.65 -7.85
CA ILE A 225 -11.14 11.34 -7.85
C ILE A 225 -11.87 12.33 -6.94
N ALA A 226 -12.93 12.94 -7.46
CA ALA A 226 -13.81 13.84 -6.71
C ALA A 226 -14.48 13.11 -5.54
N ASP A 227 -14.84 13.87 -4.50
CA ASP A 227 -15.38 13.29 -3.27
C ASP A 227 -16.78 12.66 -3.45
N GLY A 228 -17.17 11.81 -2.50
CA GLY A 228 -18.49 11.21 -2.44
C GLY A 228 -18.72 10.10 -3.46
N VAL A 229 -19.84 9.39 -3.28
CA VAL A 229 -20.22 8.24 -4.14
C VAL A 229 -20.40 8.67 -5.59
N ALA A 230 -20.94 9.86 -5.83
CA ALA A 230 -21.10 10.41 -7.18
C ALA A 230 -19.75 10.67 -7.85
N GLY A 231 -18.79 11.26 -7.14
CA GLY A 231 -17.43 11.48 -7.63
C GLY A 231 -16.71 10.17 -7.95
N ALA A 232 -16.81 9.17 -7.06
CA ALA A 232 -16.28 7.83 -7.30
C ALA A 232 -16.91 7.16 -8.54
N LYS A 233 -18.24 7.22 -8.70
CA LYS A 233 -18.94 6.63 -9.84
C LYS A 233 -18.53 7.28 -11.17
N ALA A 234 -18.36 8.60 -11.18
CA ALA A 234 -17.90 9.34 -12.36
C ALA A 234 -16.43 9.01 -12.70
N GLY A 235 -15.54 9.06 -11.71
CA GLY A 235 -14.11 8.78 -11.88
C GLY A 235 -13.84 7.36 -12.39
N LEU A 236 -14.38 6.35 -11.69
CA LEU A 236 -14.23 4.95 -12.08
C LEU A 236 -14.93 4.65 -13.42
N GLY A 237 -16.09 5.24 -13.67
CA GLY A 237 -16.78 5.09 -14.95
C GLY A 237 -15.98 5.66 -16.13
N GLY A 238 -15.29 6.78 -15.94
CA GLY A 238 -14.35 7.33 -16.92
C GLY A 238 -13.15 6.40 -17.13
N TYR A 239 -12.54 5.95 -16.03
CA TYR A 239 -11.38 5.06 -16.04
C TYR A 239 -11.67 3.72 -16.76
N PHE A 240 -12.81 3.08 -16.48
CA PHE A 240 -13.21 1.84 -17.15
C PHE A 240 -13.51 2.01 -18.63
N LYS A 241 -14.03 3.17 -19.05
CA LYS A 241 -14.24 3.50 -20.47
C LYS A 241 -12.91 3.74 -21.18
N GLN A 242 -11.96 4.38 -20.51
CA GLN A 242 -10.62 4.64 -21.03
C GLN A 242 -9.80 3.35 -21.18
N PHE A 243 -9.94 2.43 -20.22
CA PHE A 243 -9.21 1.16 -20.18
C PHE A 243 -10.17 -0.04 -20.18
N PRO A 244 -10.85 -0.32 -21.31
CA PRO A 244 -11.83 -1.41 -21.38
C PRO A 244 -11.21 -2.78 -21.10
N GLN A 245 -9.92 -2.95 -21.40
CA GLN A 245 -9.15 -4.17 -21.17
C GLN A 245 -8.45 -4.23 -19.81
N LEU A 246 -8.74 -3.28 -18.91
CA LEU A 246 -8.19 -3.28 -17.55
C LEU A 246 -8.35 -4.66 -16.90
N ALA A 247 -7.24 -5.22 -16.42
CA ALA A 247 -7.21 -6.42 -15.61
C ALA A 247 -6.68 -6.07 -14.22
N VAL A 248 -7.40 -6.47 -13.18
CA VAL A 248 -7.00 -6.24 -11.79
C VAL A 248 -6.87 -7.56 -11.08
N ALA A 249 -5.70 -7.80 -10.48
CA ALA A 249 -5.39 -9.00 -9.71
C ALA A 249 -5.08 -8.62 -8.25
N PRO A 250 -6.05 -8.77 -7.32
CA PRO A 250 -5.77 -8.67 -5.89
C PRO A 250 -4.71 -9.70 -5.49
N LYS A 251 -3.74 -9.28 -4.67
CA LYS A 251 -2.61 -10.12 -4.21
C LYS A 251 -2.75 -10.50 -2.76
N ARG A 252 -3.13 -9.54 -1.91
CA ARG A 252 -3.27 -9.74 -0.46
C ARG A 252 -4.27 -8.75 0.13
N VAL A 253 -4.84 -9.13 1.27
CA VAL A 253 -5.80 -8.33 2.04
C VAL A 253 -5.41 -8.37 3.51
N VAL A 254 -5.28 -7.20 4.12
CA VAL A 254 -4.99 -7.02 5.56
C VAL A 254 -6.14 -6.27 6.20
N ALA A 255 -6.72 -6.80 7.27
CA ALA A 255 -7.85 -6.21 7.95
C ALA A 255 -7.68 -6.18 9.47
N GLU A 256 -8.02 -5.06 10.10
CA GLU A 256 -8.13 -4.94 11.55
C GLU A 256 -9.32 -4.06 11.91
N GLY A 257 -10.29 -4.65 12.62
CA GLY A 257 -11.53 -4.00 13.02
C GLY A 257 -12.34 -3.54 11.82
N ASP A 258 -12.32 -2.24 11.58
CA ASP A 258 -13.07 -1.52 10.55
C ASP A 258 -12.23 -1.08 9.36
N LEU A 259 -10.92 -1.31 9.39
CA LEU A 259 -9.99 -0.98 8.33
C LEU A 259 -9.66 -2.23 7.54
N VAL A 260 -9.75 -2.15 6.22
CA VAL A 260 -9.43 -3.25 5.30
C VAL A 260 -8.64 -2.71 4.14
N ALA A 261 -7.41 -3.22 3.96
CA ALA A 261 -6.55 -2.88 2.84
C ALA A 261 -6.49 -4.00 1.81
N VAL A 262 -6.40 -3.63 0.53
CA VAL A 262 -6.23 -4.54 -0.61
C VAL A 262 -5.01 -4.10 -1.39
N HIS A 263 -3.99 -4.95 -1.46
CA HIS A 263 -2.84 -4.74 -2.35
C HIS A 263 -3.07 -5.52 -3.65
N SER A 264 -2.89 -4.85 -4.78
CA SER A 264 -3.35 -5.35 -6.07
C SER A 264 -2.49 -4.88 -7.23
N HIS A 265 -2.51 -5.67 -8.31
CA HIS A 265 -1.83 -5.37 -9.57
C HIS A 265 -2.86 -4.96 -10.62
N TYR A 266 -2.76 -3.72 -11.11
CA TYR A 266 -3.61 -3.19 -12.17
C TYR A 266 -2.85 -3.17 -13.49
N VAL A 267 -3.40 -3.77 -14.54
CA VAL A 267 -2.84 -3.76 -15.89
C VAL A 267 -3.87 -3.12 -16.83
N ASN A 268 -3.61 -1.88 -17.24
CA ASN A 268 -4.56 -1.09 -18.03
C ASN A 268 -4.79 -1.66 -19.43
N ALA A 269 -3.74 -2.18 -20.09
CA ALA A 269 -3.82 -2.87 -21.37
C ALA A 269 -2.90 -4.10 -21.42
N PRO A 270 -3.22 -5.12 -22.24
CA PRO A 270 -2.38 -6.31 -22.39
C PRO A 270 -0.94 -5.97 -22.77
N GLY A 271 0.02 -6.62 -22.10
CA GLY A 271 1.45 -6.42 -22.34
C GLY A 271 2.08 -5.26 -21.56
N GLU A 272 1.29 -4.46 -20.84
CA GLU A 272 1.83 -3.44 -19.93
C GLU A 272 2.30 -4.06 -18.60
N ARG A 273 3.29 -3.43 -17.97
CA ARG A 273 3.77 -3.82 -16.63
C ARG A 273 2.74 -3.56 -15.54
N GLY A 274 1.89 -2.56 -15.75
CA GLY A 274 0.84 -2.19 -14.81
C GLY A 274 1.33 -1.37 -13.62
N GLN A 275 0.50 -1.32 -12.59
CA GLN A 275 0.67 -0.52 -11.38
C GLN A 275 0.43 -1.40 -10.15
N ALA A 276 1.23 -1.20 -9.12
CA ALA A 276 0.96 -1.69 -7.78
C ALA A 276 0.09 -0.65 -7.06
N ILE A 277 -1.03 -1.10 -6.48
CA ILE A 277 -1.98 -0.24 -5.77
C ILE A 277 -2.31 -0.87 -4.42
N VAL A 278 -2.24 -0.05 -3.37
CA VAL A 278 -2.82 -0.38 -2.07
C VAL A 278 -4.00 0.53 -1.83
N ASP A 279 -5.19 -0.05 -1.83
CA ASP A 279 -6.44 0.60 -1.42
C ASP A 279 -6.70 0.28 0.06
N LEU A 280 -7.03 1.28 0.88
CA LEU A 280 -7.47 1.13 2.26
C LEU A 280 -8.88 1.66 2.41
N PHE A 281 -9.77 0.86 2.98
CA PHE A 281 -11.17 1.20 3.21
C PHE A 281 -11.50 1.23 4.69
N ARG A 282 -12.38 2.16 5.10
CA ARG A 282 -13.05 2.12 6.41
C ARG A 282 -14.51 1.71 6.26
N VAL A 283 -14.97 0.83 7.16
CA VAL A 283 -16.36 0.37 7.23
C VAL A 283 -17.08 0.86 8.50
N ARG A 284 -18.30 1.37 8.32
CA ARG A 284 -19.22 1.80 9.40
C ARG A 284 -20.63 1.34 9.07
N GLY A 285 -21.34 0.77 10.06
CA GLY A 285 -22.73 0.34 9.87
C GLY A 285 -22.95 -0.59 8.68
N GLY A 286 -21.96 -1.43 8.32
CA GLY A 286 -22.02 -2.30 7.15
C GLY A 286 -21.90 -1.58 5.81
N LYS A 287 -21.27 -0.40 5.77
CA LYS A 287 -21.00 0.39 4.57
C LYS A 287 -19.56 0.90 4.55
N ILE A 288 -18.96 0.95 3.36
CA ILE A 288 -17.69 1.65 3.14
C ILE A 288 -17.98 3.16 3.21
N VAL A 289 -17.27 3.84 4.09
CA VAL A 289 -17.47 5.28 4.36
C VAL A 289 -16.22 6.11 4.13
N GLU A 290 -15.08 5.48 3.88
CA GLU A 290 -13.83 6.21 3.63
C GLU A 290 -12.84 5.35 2.86
N HIS A 291 -12.05 5.98 2.01
CA HIS A 291 -11.08 5.31 1.15
C HIS A 291 -9.82 6.15 0.94
N TRP A 292 -8.66 5.49 1.07
CA TRP A 292 -7.35 6.03 0.72
C TRP A 292 -6.66 5.07 -0.24
N ASP A 293 -5.84 5.59 -1.15
CA ASP A 293 -4.97 4.76 -1.97
C ASP A 293 -3.58 5.35 -2.18
N VAL A 294 -2.67 4.46 -2.53
CA VAL A 294 -1.37 4.80 -3.12
C VAL A 294 -1.19 3.97 -4.38
N ILE A 295 -0.73 4.63 -5.45
CA ILE A 295 -0.57 4.07 -6.79
C ILE A 295 0.87 4.26 -7.22
N GLN A 296 1.54 3.18 -7.60
CA GLN A 296 2.90 3.22 -8.13
C GLN A 296 3.01 2.38 -9.39
N ASP A 297 3.62 2.94 -10.43
CA ASP A 297 3.92 2.20 -11.66
C ASP A 297 4.94 1.09 -11.37
N VAL A 298 4.71 -0.11 -11.92
CA VAL A 298 5.70 -1.19 -11.86
C VAL A 298 6.87 -0.80 -12.78
N PRO A 299 8.08 -0.60 -12.25
CA PRO A 299 9.18 -0.05 -13.02
C PRO A 299 9.72 -1.05 -14.04
N ALA A 300 10.45 -0.53 -15.04
CA ALA A 300 11.10 -1.37 -16.03
C ALA A 300 12.29 -2.18 -15.47
N THR A 301 12.90 -1.68 -14.40
CA THR A 301 14.07 -2.24 -13.72
C THR A 301 13.86 -2.16 -12.21
N SER A 302 14.45 -3.08 -11.47
CA SER A 302 14.39 -3.14 -10.01
C SER A 302 15.80 -3.34 -9.44
N ALA A 303 16.04 -2.85 -8.22
CA ALA A 303 17.26 -3.09 -7.44
C ALA A 303 17.33 -4.50 -6.85
N ASN A 304 16.27 -5.29 -6.98
CA ASN A 304 16.17 -6.69 -6.61
C ASN A 304 15.40 -7.49 -7.68
N ASP A 305 15.46 -8.82 -7.61
CA ASP A 305 14.79 -9.72 -8.57
C ASP A 305 13.35 -10.08 -8.16
N ASN A 306 12.86 -9.55 -7.03
CA ASN A 306 11.52 -9.81 -6.53
C ASN A 306 10.52 -8.89 -7.22
N THR A 307 9.32 -9.40 -7.51
CA THR A 307 8.26 -8.56 -8.09
C THR A 307 7.72 -7.59 -7.05
N MET A 308 7.03 -6.52 -7.42
CA MET A 308 6.33 -5.69 -6.41
C MET A 308 5.17 -6.42 -5.70
N PHE A 309 4.90 -7.68 -6.04
CA PHE A 309 3.77 -8.49 -5.57
C PHE A 309 4.20 -9.76 -4.89
#